data_AF-A0A0A6X070-F1
#
_entry.id   AF-A0A0A6X070-F1
#
_cell.length_a   1.000
_cell.length_b   1.000
_cell.length_c   1.000
_cell.angle_alpha   90.00
_cell.angle_beta   90.00
_cell.angle_gamma   90.00
#
_symmetry.space_group_name_H-M   'P 1'
#
loop_
_entity.id
_entity.type
_entity.pdbx_description
1 polymer ?
#
loop_
_entity_poly.entity_id
_entity_poly.type
_entity_poly.pdbx_seq_one_letter_code
_entity_poly.pdbx_strand_id
1 'polypeptide(L)' 'MIGMGDPGEGPVTAVRVEWTGARYRLHLIRGTGGMSVTDGGARPADAVAALVAHGLSAEDADHCVREAEPGRRR' A
#
# COMPACT_ATOMS: atom_id res chain seq x y z
N MET A 1 11.42 -29.32 -11.29
CA MET A 1 10.30 -28.54 -10.71
C MET A 1 10.84 -27.16 -10.43
N ILE A 2 10.81 -26.28 -11.44
CA ILE A 2 11.29 -24.90 -11.27
C ILE A 2 10.10 -24.15 -10.70
N GLY A 3 10.20 -23.75 -9.42
CA GLY A 3 9.24 -22.82 -8.85
C GLY A 3 9.29 -21.55 -9.68
N MET A 4 8.20 -21.27 -10.40
CA MET A 4 7.95 -19.91 -10.86
C MET A 4 7.86 -19.06 -9.59
N GLY A 5 8.95 -18.38 -9.23
CA GLY A 5 8.86 -17.29 -8.28
C GLY A 5 7.89 -16.29 -8.86
N ASP A 6 6.82 -15.99 -8.12
CA ASP A 6 5.85 -15.00 -8.52
C ASP A 6 6.60 -13.74 -8.98
N PRO A 7 6.35 -13.21 -10.20
CA PRO A 7 7.07 -12.02 -10.71
C PRO A 7 6.82 -10.74 -9.88
N GLY A 8 6.16 -10.87 -8.73
CA GLY A 8 5.83 -9.84 -7.76
C GLY A 8 6.60 -9.89 -6.44
N GLU A 9 7.72 -10.59 -6.29
CA GLU A 9 8.50 -10.56 -5.02
C GLU A 9 9.65 -9.53 -4.98
N GLY A 10 9.64 -8.54 -5.88
CA GLY A 10 10.55 -7.40 -5.80
C GLY A 10 10.21 -6.44 -4.65
N PRO A 11 11.17 -5.66 -4.11
CA PRO A 11 10.88 -4.64 -3.11
C PRO A 11 9.84 -3.65 -3.65
N VAL A 12 8.93 -3.21 -2.76
CA VAL A 12 7.99 -2.12 -3.06
C VAL A 12 8.81 -0.86 -3.28
N THR A 13 8.74 -0.29 -4.48
CA THR A 13 9.46 0.93 -4.86
C THR A 13 8.58 2.16 -4.81
N ALA A 14 7.26 1.99 -4.90
CA ALA A 14 6.30 3.06 -4.71
C ALA A 14 4.98 2.52 -4.16
N VAL A 15 4.28 3.38 -3.43
CA VAL A 15 2.98 3.09 -2.85
C VAL A 15 2.02 4.21 -3.20
N ARG A 16 0.77 3.84 -3.50
CA ARG A 16 -0.32 4.79 -3.59
C ARG A 16 -1.47 4.30 -2.74
N VAL A 17 -1.92 5.16 -1.83
CA VAL A 17 -3.08 4.91 -0.97
C VAL A 17 -4.28 5.62 -1.58
N GLU A 18 -5.40 4.91 -1.66
CA GLU A 18 -6.67 5.46 -2.15
C GLU A 18 -7.79 5.16 -1.16
N TRP A 19 -8.55 6.19 -0.78
CA TRP A 19 -9.79 6.01 -0.02
C TRP A 19 -10.97 5.86 -0.98
N THR A 20 -11.66 4.72 -0.90
CA THR A 20 -12.80 4.40 -1.79
C THR A 20 -14.16 4.90 -1.27
N GLY A 21 -14.21 5.58 -0.12
CA GLY A 21 -15.45 5.92 0.58
C GLY A 21 -15.85 4.91 1.66
N ALA A 22 -15.35 3.68 1.58
CA ALA A 22 -15.62 2.62 2.57
C ALA A 22 -14.36 1.96 3.13
N ARG A 23 -13.31 1.85 2.30
CA ARG A 23 -12.05 1.15 2.63
C ARG A 23 -10.86 1.80 1.95
N TYR A 24 -9.68 1.63 2.52
CA TYR A 24 -8.41 1.99 1.90
C TYR A 24 -7.95 0.90 0.92
N ARG A 25 -7.54 1.32 -0.27
CA ARG A 25 -6.84 0.47 -1.24
C ARG A 25 -5.38 0.86 -1.31
N LEU A 26 -4.51 -0.14 -1.22
CA LEU A 26 -3.06 0.03 -1.28
C LEU A 26 -2.57 -0.49 -2.62
N HIS A 27 -2.10 0.43 -3.46
CA HIS A 27 -1.49 0.13 -4.74
C HIS A 27 0.02 0.05 -4.54
N LEU A 28 0.55 -1.17 -4.52
CA LEU A 28 1.96 -1.47 -4.35
C LEU A 28 2.60 -1.59 -5.74
N ILE A 29 3.59 -0.75 -6.02
CA ILE A 29 4.39 -0.82 -7.24
C ILE A 29 5.74 -1.40 -6.84
N ARG A 30 6.15 -2.47 -7.52
CA ARG A 30 7.40 -3.18 -7.24
C ARG A 30 8.44 -2.88 -8.31
N GLY A 31 9.71 -2.93 -7.93
CA GLY A 31 10.84 -2.57 -8.80
C GLY A 31 10.96 -3.42 -10.07
N THR A 32 10.32 -4.60 -10.10
CA THR A 32 10.22 -5.47 -11.28
C THR A 32 9.20 -5.00 -12.31
N GLY A 33 8.50 -3.89 -12.05
CA GLY A 33 7.41 -3.37 -12.89
C GLY A 33 6.04 -3.97 -12.56
N GLY A 34 5.96 -4.86 -11.56
CA GLY A 34 4.71 -5.45 -11.10
C GLY A 34 3.90 -4.49 -10.24
N MET A 35 2.59 -4.41 -10.48
CA MET A 35 1.64 -3.70 -9.63
C MET A 35 0.74 -4.71 -8.92
N SER A 36 0.50 -4.51 -7.63
CA SER A 36 -0.47 -5.29 -6.86
C SER A 36 -1.36 -4.36 -6.05
N VAL A 37 -2.63 -4.70 -5.95
CA VAL A 37 -3.60 -3.95 -5.15
C VAL A 37 -4.00 -4.82 -3.96
N THR A 38 -3.91 -4.26 -2.76
CA THR A 38 -4.26 -4.93 -1.51
C THR A 38 -5.29 -4.11 -0.72
N ASP A 39 -6.13 -4.80 0.06
CA ASP A 39 -7.04 -4.17 1.00
C ASP A 39 -6.25 -3.61 2.18
N GLY A 40 -6.33 -2.29 2.39
CA GLY A 40 -5.77 -1.61 3.55
C GLY A 40 -6.75 -1.52 4.72
N GLY A 41 -7.88 -2.22 4.67
CA GLY A 41 -8.89 -2.17 5.72
C GLY A 41 -9.77 -0.91 5.68
N ALA A 42 -10.66 -0.80 6.67
CA ALA A 42 -11.63 0.29 6.78
C ALA A 42 -11.13 1.46 7.63
N ARG A 43 -10.09 1.26 8.44
CA ARG A 43 -9.54 2.30 9.33
C ARG A 43 -8.14 2.73 8.87
N PRO A 44 -7.74 3.99 9.12
CA PRO A 44 -6.39 4.46 8.82
C PRO A 44 -5.31 3.58 9.45
N ALA A 45 -5.52 3.15 10.70
CA ALA A 45 -4.57 2.30 11.42
C ALA A 45 -4.36 0.92 10.75
N ASP A 46 -5.41 0.35 10.16
CA ASP A 46 -5.31 -0.91 9.41
C ASP A 46 -4.46 -0.70 8.14
N ALA A 47 -4.65 0.44 7.47
CA ALA A 47 -3.91 0.78 6.26
C ALA A 47 -2.42 1.01 6.55
N VAL A 48 -2.11 1.70 7.64
CA VAL A 48 -0.73 1.88 8.12
C VAL A 48 -0.09 0.54 8.45
N ALA A 49 -0.78 -0.33 9.20
CA ALA A 49 -0.27 -1.65 9.56
C ALA A 49 0.02 -2.51 8.32
N ALA A 50 -0.86 -2.46 7.31
CA ALA A 50 -0.67 -3.17 6.05
C ALA A 50 0.53 -2.63 5.27
N LEU A 51 0.72 -1.31 5.20
CA LEU A 51 1.89 -0.69 4.54
C LEU A 51 3.21 -1.07 5.24
N VAL A 52 3.22 -1.07 6.57
CA VAL A 52 4.38 -1.49 7.36
C VAL A 52 4.70 -2.97 7.14
N ALA A 53 3.68 -3.84 7.06
CA ALA A 53 3.85 -5.25 6.72
C ALA A 53 4.45 -5.46 5.32
N HIS A 54 4.29 -4.49 4.42
CA HIS A 54 4.91 -4.48 3.09
C HIS A 54 6.30 -3.80 3.05
N GLY A 55 6.85 -3.43 4.20
CA GLY A 55 8.21 -2.93 4.34
C GLY A 55 8.35 -1.42 4.31
N LEU A 56 7.24 -0.66 4.39
CA LEU A 56 7.32 0.79 4.59
C LEU A 56 7.65 1.12 6.05
N SER A 57 8.38 2.21 6.26
CA SER A 57 8.54 2.78 7.60
C SER A 57 7.18 3.24 8.12
N ALA A 58 6.96 3.15 9.43
CA ALA A 58 5.70 3.57 10.05
C ALA A 58 5.40 5.07 9.79
N GLU A 59 6.43 5.93 9.75
CA GLU A 59 6.27 7.35 9.44
C GLU A 59 5.82 7.59 7.99
N ASP A 60 6.45 6.92 7.01
CA ASP A 60 6.05 7.01 5.60
C ASP A 60 4.65 6.46 5.38
N ALA A 61 4.32 5.35 6.04
CA ALA A 61 3.00 4.73 5.98
C ALA A 61 1.90 5.67 6.53
N ASP A 62 2.12 6.27 7.71
CA ASP A 62 1.20 7.26 8.29
C ASP A 62 1.01 8.46 7.35
N HIS A 63 2.11 8.97 6.79
CA HIS A 63 2.07 10.09 5.85
C HIS A 63 1.23 9.75 4.59
N CYS A 64 1.47 8.59 3.97
CA CYS A 64 0.71 8.16 2.79
C CYS A 64 -0.79 8.00 3.08
N VAL A 65 -1.16 7.44 4.24
CA VAL A 65 -2.56 7.26 4.62
C VAL A 65 -3.23 8.60 4.88
N ARG A 66 -2.57 9.52 5.59
CA ARG A 66 -3.07 10.87 5.86
C ARG A 66 -3.30 11.68 4.58
N GLU A 67 -2.40 11.61 3.62
CA GLU A 67 -2.54 12.28 2.32
C GLU A 67 -3.72 11.73 1.50
N ALA A 68 -4.10 10.47 1.73
CA ALA A 68 -5.25 9.84 1.08
C ALA A 68 -6.58 10.09 1.80
N GLU A 69 -6.58 10.70 2.99
CA GLU A 69 -7.81 10.97 3.71
C GLU A 69 -8.67 12.01 2.99
N PRO A 70 -9.99 11.75 2.84
CA PRO A 70 -10.90 12.65 2.10
C PRO A 70 -11.04 14.04 2.73
N GLY A 71 -10.61 14.23 3.98
CA GLY A 71 -10.65 15.50 4.70
C GLY A 71 -9.46 16.45 4.45
N ARG A 72 -8.37 15.98 3.82
CA ARG A 72 -7.16 16.79 3.57
C ARG A 72 -7.12 17.45 2.19
N ARG A 73 -7.95 17.01 1.25
CA ARG A 73 -8.07 17.60 -0.09
C ARG A 73 -8.99 18.83 -0.03
N ARG A 74 -8.50 19.94 0.53
CA ARG A 74 -9.12 21.27 0.39
C ARG A 74 -8.40 22.08 -0.67
#